data_AF-A0AAV0HE07-F1
#
_entry.id   AF-A0AAV0HE07-F1
#
_cell.length_a   1.000
_cell.length_b   1.000
_cell.length_c   1.000
_cell.angle_alpha   90.00
_cell.angle_beta   90.00
_cell.angle_gamma   90.00
#
_symmetry.space_group_name_H-M   'P 1'
#
loop_
_entity.id
_entity.type
_entity.pdbx_description
1 polymer ?
#
loop_
_entity_poly.entity_id
_entity_poly.type
_entity_poly.pdbx_seq_one_letter_code
_entity_poly.pdbx_strand_id
1 'polypeptide(L)'
;MRNIVAVGFDMDYTLAQYKPETFESLAYEGTIRKVLLVCSQLLHWTFDWTYMVRGLVLDKKRGNILKVAYHGFREMSKEEKVGTYGSTLIRDSFDEPDYALIDTLFSLAEAYLFAQLVDFKDKNPGKVLYVGDHIYGDILRSKKVLGWRTMLVVPELEREVELLWQLRDTRRFHKVWGQLMKTGYQNSRFAHQVERFACLYTSQVSNISLYSPDKYYRPSEDFMPHEFGILPL
;
A
#
# COMPACT_ATOMS: atom_id res chain seq x y z
N MET A 1 -24.49 -10.65 -39.58
CA MET A 1 -25.79 -10.28 -38.96
C MET A 1 -26.95 -11.20 -39.36
N ARG A 2 -27.12 -11.61 -40.62
CA ARG A 2 -28.28 -12.44 -41.06
C ARG A 2 -28.54 -13.74 -40.29
N ASN A 3 -27.54 -14.32 -39.60
CA ASN A 3 -27.67 -15.57 -38.84
C ASN A 3 -27.62 -15.36 -37.30
N ILE A 4 -27.64 -14.11 -36.81
CA ILE A 4 -27.63 -13.84 -35.37
C ILE A 4 -29.06 -13.70 -34.88
N VAL A 5 -29.44 -14.56 -33.93
CA VAL A 5 -30.82 -14.69 -33.42
C VAL A 5 -31.06 -13.82 -32.18
N ALA A 6 -30.01 -13.52 -31.41
CA ALA A 6 -30.06 -12.63 -30.27
C ALA A 6 -28.74 -11.87 -30.11
N VAL A 7 -28.83 -10.66 -29.56
CA VAL A 7 -27.67 -9.81 -29.22
C VAL A 7 -27.78 -9.43 -27.76
N GLY A 8 -26.79 -9.80 -26.96
CA GLY A 8 -26.64 -9.32 -25.60
C GLY A 8 -25.83 -8.03 -25.61
N PHE A 9 -26.26 -7.06 -24.81
CA PHE A 9 -25.53 -5.81 -24.60
C PHE A 9 -25.12 -5.74 -23.14
N ASP A 10 -23.89 -5.30 -22.91
CA ASP A 10 -23.48 -4.85 -21.59
C ASP A 10 -24.27 -3.58 -21.21
N MET A 11 -24.35 -3.27 -19.92
CA MET A 11 -25.11 -2.12 -19.44
C MET A 11 -24.25 -0.86 -19.48
N ASP A 12 -23.17 -0.84 -18.70
CA ASP A 12 -22.40 0.37 -18.43
C ASP A 12 -21.55 0.76 -19.64
N TYR A 13 -21.63 2.02 -20.04
CA TYR A 13 -20.97 2.57 -21.24
C TYR A 13 -21.31 1.87 -22.56
N THR A 14 -22.25 0.92 -22.56
CA THR A 14 -22.79 0.24 -23.75
C THR A 14 -24.23 0.68 -23.99
N LEU A 15 -25.16 0.31 -23.10
CA LEU A 15 -26.55 0.81 -23.14
C LEU A 15 -26.70 2.14 -22.38
N ALA A 16 -26.09 2.23 -21.20
CA ALA A 16 -26.10 3.40 -20.35
C ALA A 16 -24.85 4.26 -20.60
N GLN A 17 -25.02 5.39 -21.27
CA GLN A 17 -23.94 6.33 -21.54
C GLN A 17 -23.84 7.34 -20.39
N TYR A 18 -22.78 7.26 -19.60
CA TYR A 18 -22.52 8.20 -18.51
C TYR A 18 -21.83 9.47 -19.04
N LYS A 19 -22.02 10.58 -18.34
CA LYS A 19 -21.23 11.79 -18.56
C LYS A 19 -19.89 11.65 -17.83
N PRO A 20 -18.74 11.57 -18.56
CA PRO A 20 -17.42 11.34 -17.97
C PRO A 20 -17.10 12.30 -16.83
N GLU A 21 -17.30 13.60 -17.06
CA GLU A 21 -17.12 14.68 -16.08
C GLU A 21 -17.74 14.36 -14.72
N THR A 22 -18.99 13.89 -14.70
CA THR A 22 -19.70 13.64 -13.44
C THR A 22 -19.33 12.30 -12.84
N PHE A 23 -19.22 11.25 -13.66
CA PHE A 23 -19.06 9.89 -13.16
C PHE A 23 -17.63 9.65 -12.67
N GLU A 24 -16.63 10.09 -13.44
CA GLU A 24 -15.22 9.94 -13.06
C GLU A 24 -14.88 10.81 -11.85
N SER A 25 -15.44 12.02 -11.77
CA SER A 25 -15.29 12.86 -10.57
C SER A 25 -15.89 12.21 -9.34
N LEU A 26 -17.06 11.57 -9.46
CA LEU A 26 -17.66 10.81 -8.37
C LEU A 26 -16.77 9.64 -7.93
N ALA A 27 -16.21 8.89 -8.88
CA ALA A 27 -15.29 7.78 -8.59
C ALA A 27 -14.01 8.26 -7.89
N TYR A 28 -13.43 9.36 -8.37
CA TYR A 28 -12.27 10.00 -7.78
C TYR A 28 -12.56 10.48 -6.34
N GLU A 29 -13.62 11.26 -6.15
CA GLU A 29 -14.01 11.78 -4.83
C GLU A 29 -14.35 10.65 -3.85
N GLY A 30 -15.06 9.61 -4.31
CA GLY A 30 -15.35 8.43 -3.51
C GLY A 30 -14.09 7.71 -3.06
N THR A 31 -13.07 7.65 -3.91
CA THR A 31 -11.76 7.06 -3.58
C THR A 31 -11.01 7.93 -2.59
N ILE A 32 -10.90 9.24 -2.84
CA ILE A 32 -10.28 10.19 -1.91
C ILE A 32 -10.94 10.11 -0.52
N ARG A 33 -12.27 10.09 -0.43
CA ARG A 33 -13.00 9.96 0.85
C ARG A 33 -12.61 8.71 1.63
N LYS A 34 -12.39 7.58 0.95
CA LYS A 34 -11.91 6.35 1.59
C LYS A 34 -10.47 6.49 2.11
N VAL A 35 -9.60 7.16 1.36
CA VAL A 35 -8.19 7.36 1.74
C VAL A 35 -8.03 8.45 2.83
N LEU A 36 -8.89 9.46 2.84
CA LEU A 36 -8.89 10.54 3.85
C LEU A 36 -9.08 10.05 5.29
N LEU A 37 -9.70 8.88 5.47
CA LEU A 37 -9.75 8.20 6.78
C LEU A 37 -8.36 7.96 7.37
N VAL A 38 -7.31 7.95 6.54
CA VAL A 38 -5.92 7.63 6.91
C VAL A 38 -4.99 8.82 6.68
N CYS A 39 -5.27 9.71 5.71
CA CYS A 39 -4.40 10.85 5.39
C CYS A 39 -5.20 12.11 5.02
N SER A 40 -5.25 13.10 5.91
CA SER A 40 -5.98 14.36 5.70
C SER A 40 -5.34 15.28 4.66
N GLN A 41 -4.08 15.06 4.29
CA GLN A 41 -3.33 15.92 3.35
C GLN A 41 -3.85 15.85 1.91
N LEU A 42 -4.67 14.86 1.59
CA LEU A 42 -5.25 14.67 0.26
C LEU A 42 -6.53 15.49 0.04
N LEU A 43 -7.03 16.18 1.07
CA LEU A 43 -8.34 16.85 1.05
C LEU A 43 -8.44 17.96 -0.01
N HIS A 44 -7.31 18.57 -0.36
CA HIS A 44 -7.24 19.70 -1.28
C HIS A 44 -6.88 19.30 -2.71
N TRP A 45 -6.82 18.01 -3.01
CA TRP A 45 -6.49 17.56 -4.36
C TRP A 45 -7.67 17.76 -5.30
N THR A 46 -7.38 18.29 -6.48
CA THR A 46 -8.35 18.47 -7.56
C THR A 46 -8.20 17.38 -8.61
N PHE A 47 -9.28 17.10 -9.33
CA PHE A 47 -9.32 16.10 -10.40
C PHE A 47 -9.66 16.77 -11.72
N ASP A 48 -8.85 16.47 -12.75
CA ASP A 48 -9.12 16.86 -14.13
C ASP A 48 -9.42 15.59 -14.95
N TRP A 49 -10.70 15.37 -15.22
CA TRP A 49 -11.20 14.22 -15.98
C TRP A 49 -10.74 14.23 -17.45
N THR A 50 -10.23 15.34 -17.96
CA THR A 50 -9.78 15.45 -19.36
C THR A 50 -8.32 15.03 -19.57
N TYR A 51 -7.56 14.88 -18.48
CA TYR A 51 -6.11 14.66 -18.56
C TYR A 51 -5.75 13.21 -18.96
N MET A 52 -6.48 12.23 -18.44
CA MET A 52 -6.21 10.81 -18.70
C MET A 52 -6.99 10.30 -19.91
N VAL A 53 -6.41 9.32 -20.61
CA VAL A 53 -7.03 8.69 -21.79
C VAL A 53 -6.98 7.17 -21.69
N ARG A 54 -7.92 6.49 -22.35
CA ARG A 54 -7.93 5.03 -22.42
C ARG A 54 -6.72 4.50 -23.21
N GLY A 55 -6.24 3.31 -22.83
CA GLY A 55 -5.09 2.63 -23.43
C GLY A 55 -3.74 3.01 -22.85
N LEU A 56 -3.71 3.73 -21.72
CA LEU A 56 -2.48 3.93 -20.94
C LEU A 56 -2.10 2.65 -20.21
N VAL A 57 -0.81 2.49 -19.90
CA VAL A 57 -0.30 1.42 -19.04
C VAL A 57 0.38 2.03 -17.82
N LEU A 58 -0.05 1.66 -16.61
CA LEU A 58 0.61 2.07 -15.38
C LEU A 58 1.72 1.08 -15.03
N ASP A 59 2.94 1.57 -14.86
CA ASP A 59 4.05 0.86 -14.23
C ASP A 59 4.01 1.14 -12.72
N LYS A 60 3.33 0.27 -11.97
CA LYS A 60 3.12 0.42 -10.52
C LYS A 60 4.44 0.35 -9.75
N LYS A 61 5.41 -0.40 -10.27
CA LYS A 61 6.70 -0.60 -9.62
C LYS A 61 7.55 0.67 -9.64
N ARG A 62 7.53 1.40 -10.76
CA ARG A 62 8.37 2.59 -10.97
C ARG A 62 7.62 3.91 -10.84
N GLY A 63 6.29 3.89 -10.77
CA GLY A 63 5.49 5.11 -10.68
C GLY A 63 5.27 5.78 -12.03
N ASN A 64 5.32 5.02 -13.13
CA ASN A 64 5.29 5.60 -14.48
C ASN A 64 3.99 5.32 -15.22
N ILE A 65 3.65 6.18 -16.17
CA ILE A 65 2.49 6.05 -17.06
C ILE A 65 3.00 5.97 -18.50
N LEU A 66 2.73 4.85 -19.17
CA LEU A 66 3.30 4.51 -20.46
C LEU A 66 2.31 4.78 -21.58
N LYS A 67 2.78 5.63 -22.50
CA LYS A 67 2.29 5.96 -23.85
C LYS A 67 3.31 6.91 -24.47
N VAL A 68 3.67 7.92 -23.68
CA VAL A 68 4.82 8.82 -23.89
C VAL A 68 5.80 8.78 -22.71
N ALA A 69 5.54 7.94 -21.69
CA ALA A 69 6.35 7.74 -20.47
C ALA A 69 6.43 9.01 -19.60
N TYR A 70 5.51 9.09 -18.65
CA TYR A 70 5.45 10.09 -17.60
C TYR A 70 5.80 9.46 -16.26
N HIS A 71 6.42 10.23 -15.36
CA HIS A 71 6.57 9.90 -13.95
C HIS A 71 5.70 10.87 -13.14
N GLY A 72 4.61 10.38 -12.57
CA GLY A 72 3.54 11.26 -12.09
C GLY A 72 3.02 12.15 -13.23
N PHE A 73 3.08 13.47 -13.05
CA PHE A 73 2.71 14.45 -14.10
C PHE A 73 3.90 14.97 -14.92
N ARG A 74 5.13 14.55 -14.60
CA ARG A 74 6.34 14.99 -15.28
C ARG A 74 6.64 14.07 -16.45
N GLU A 75 6.77 14.64 -17.65
CA GLU A 75 7.26 13.86 -18.79
C GLU A 75 8.72 13.44 -18.55
N MET A 76 9.03 12.17 -18.82
CA MET A 76 10.40 11.67 -18.75
C MET A 76 11.20 12.19 -19.96
N SER A 77 12.49 12.47 -19.75
CA SER A 77 13.46 12.72 -20.83
C SER A 77 13.74 11.45 -21.64
N LYS A 78 14.33 11.59 -22.83
CA LYS A 78 14.69 10.44 -23.67
C LYS A 78 15.72 9.55 -22.96
N GLU A 79 16.67 10.16 -22.26
CA GLU A 79 17.71 9.49 -21.49
C GLU A 79 17.11 8.69 -20.33
N GLU A 80 16.12 9.26 -19.61
CA GLU A 80 15.37 8.54 -18.57
C GLU A 80 14.56 7.37 -19.15
N LYS A 81 13.89 7.57 -20.28
CA LYS A 81 13.14 6.51 -20.98
C LYS A 81 14.06 5.35 -21.36
N VAL A 82 15.21 5.64 -21.96
CA VAL A 82 16.21 4.63 -22.36
C VAL A 82 16.88 3.98 -21.15
N GLY A 83 17.23 4.73 -20.12
CA GLY A 83 17.80 4.17 -18.89
C GLY A 83 16.83 3.23 -18.16
N THR A 84 15.54 3.53 -18.24
CA THR A 84 14.48 2.77 -17.55
C THR A 84 13.98 1.56 -18.36
N TYR A 85 13.76 1.76 -19.66
CA TYR A 85 13.08 0.79 -20.56
C TYR A 85 13.92 0.40 -21.79
N GLY A 86 15.11 0.97 -21.98
CA GLY A 86 15.94 0.75 -23.17
C GLY A 86 16.78 -0.54 -23.13
N SER A 87 16.97 -1.14 -21.95
CA SER A 87 17.72 -2.40 -21.80
C SER A 87 16.86 -3.66 -21.98
N THR A 88 15.57 -3.51 -22.29
CA THR A 88 14.62 -4.63 -22.39
C THR A 88 14.78 -5.35 -23.73
N LEU A 89 15.76 -6.27 -23.79
CA LEU A 89 15.79 -7.39 -24.76
C LEU A 89 14.64 -8.40 -24.51
N ILE A 90 13.90 -8.21 -23.43
CA ILE A 90 12.74 -8.99 -23.05
C ILE A 90 11.52 -8.18 -23.45
N ARG A 91 10.67 -8.74 -24.31
CA ARG A 91 9.27 -8.30 -24.41
C ARG A 91 8.64 -8.62 -23.06
N ASP A 92 8.82 -7.75 -22.08
CA ASP A 92 8.05 -7.82 -20.85
C ASP A 92 6.59 -7.68 -21.29
N SER A 93 5.82 -8.75 -21.11
CA SER A 93 4.38 -8.63 -21.25
C SER A 93 3.92 -7.62 -20.21
N PHE A 94 3.12 -6.63 -20.63
CA PHE A 94 2.58 -5.58 -19.77
C PHE A 94 1.47 -6.14 -18.87
N ASP A 95 1.82 -7.19 -18.14
CA ASP A 95 0.91 -7.98 -17.34
C ASP A 95 0.97 -7.58 -15.87
N GLU A 96 -0.10 -7.91 -15.17
CA GLU A 96 -0.14 -7.89 -13.72
C GLU A 96 0.92 -8.84 -13.14
N PRO A 97 1.49 -8.54 -11.95
CA PRO A 97 1.05 -7.55 -10.97
C PRO A 97 1.78 -6.20 -11.05
N ASP A 98 2.84 -6.07 -11.84
CA ASP A 98 3.67 -4.87 -11.88
C ASP A 98 3.09 -3.79 -12.83
N TYR A 99 2.34 -4.20 -13.86
CA TYR A 99 1.63 -3.30 -14.76
C TYR A 99 0.12 -3.31 -14.52
N ALA A 100 -0.57 -2.25 -14.96
CA ALA A 100 -2.03 -2.19 -15.03
C ALA A 100 -2.45 -1.50 -16.34
N LEU A 101 -3.41 -2.08 -17.06
CA LEU A 101 -3.94 -1.52 -18.30
C LEU A 101 -5.13 -0.61 -17.98
N ILE A 102 -5.12 0.60 -18.51
CA ILE A 102 -6.22 1.56 -18.37
C ILE A 102 -7.17 1.35 -19.54
N ASP A 103 -7.98 0.31 -19.43
CA ASP A 103 -8.89 -0.14 -20.49
C ASP A 103 -10.37 0.08 -20.14
N THR A 104 -10.71 0.62 -18.97
CA THR A 104 -12.08 1.04 -18.65
C THR A 104 -12.13 2.54 -18.36
N LEU A 105 -13.30 3.15 -18.58
CA LEU A 105 -13.50 4.57 -18.25
C LEU A 105 -13.46 4.83 -16.74
N PHE A 106 -13.76 3.81 -15.93
CA PHE A 106 -13.61 3.86 -14.47
C PHE A 106 -12.14 4.00 -14.03
N SER A 107 -11.22 3.41 -14.79
CA SER A 107 -9.79 3.41 -14.48
C SER A 107 -9.08 4.74 -14.78
N LEU A 108 -9.74 5.69 -15.46
CA LEU A 108 -9.15 7.00 -15.76
C LEU A 108 -8.92 7.84 -14.49
N ALA A 109 -9.92 7.86 -13.60
CA ALA A 109 -9.82 8.50 -12.30
C ALA A 109 -8.69 7.88 -11.45
N GLU A 110 -8.53 6.56 -11.49
CA GLU A 110 -7.48 5.83 -10.79
C GLU A 110 -6.09 6.15 -11.34
N ALA A 111 -5.94 6.23 -12.66
CA ALA A 111 -4.68 6.62 -13.31
C ALA A 111 -4.26 8.04 -12.92
N TYR A 112 -5.22 8.98 -12.89
CA TYR A 112 -4.95 10.35 -12.45
C TYR A 112 -4.53 10.40 -10.97
N LEU A 113 -5.27 9.70 -10.11
CA LEU A 113 -4.93 9.60 -8.70
C LEU A 113 -3.55 8.96 -8.48
N PHE A 114 -3.21 7.94 -9.26
CA PHE A 114 -1.90 7.32 -9.25
C PHE A 114 -0.80 8.33 -9.57
N ALA A 115 -0.98 9.16 -10.60
CA ALA A 115 -0.01 10.21 -10.93
C ALA A 115 0.19 11.22 -9.78
N GLN A 116 -0.91 11.64 -9.13
CA GLN A 116 -0.84 12.53 -7.96
C GLN A 116 -0.13 11.89 -6.78
N LEU A 117 -0.38 10.60 -6.52
CA LEU A 117 0.26 9.84 -5.46
C LEU A 117 1.78 9.69 -5.71
N VAL A 118 2.18 9.48 -6.95
CA VAL A 118 3.61 9.44 -7.33
C VAL A 118 4.27 10.80 -7.06
N ASP A 119 3.70 11.89 -7.57
CA ASP A 119 4.20 13.24 -7.33
C ASP A 119 4.27 13.58 -5.82
N PHE A 120 3.24 13.18 -5.07
CA PHE A 120 3.16 13.43 -3.64
C PHE A 120 4.21 12.65 -2.85
N LYS A 121 4.42 11.37 -3.20
CA LYS A 121 5.47 10.53 -2.64
C LYS A 121 6.84 11.16 -2.87
N ASP A 122 7.13 11.59 -4.09
CA ASP A 122 8.42 12.15 -4.47
C ASP A 122 8.73 13.47 -3.77
N LYS A 123 7.70 14.31 -3.54
CA LYS A 123 7.82 15.55 -2.74
C LYS A 123 7.98 15.31 -1.24
N ASN A 124 7.69 14.10 -0.76
CA ASN A 124 7.66 13.76 0.67
C ASN A 124 8.54 12.53 1.00
N PRO A 125 9.84 12.55 0.66
CA PRO A 125 10.73 11.42 0.88
C PRO A 125 10.81 11.08 2.38
N GLY A 126 10.69 9.80 2.71
CA GLY A 126 10.76 9.31 4.09
C GLY A 126 9.55 9.65 4.98
N LYS A 127 8.56 10.39 4.47
CA LYS A 127 7.32 10.73 5.20
C LYS A 127 6.14 9.81 4.86
N VAL A 128 6.37 8.80 4.03
CA VAL A 128 5.36 7.79 3.68
C VAL A 128 5.45 6.63 4.66
N LEU A 129 4.31 6.33 5.31
CA LEU A 129 4.10 5.13 6.10
C LEU A 129 3.30 4.13 5.28
N TYR A 130 3.93 3.01 4.94
CA TYR A 130 3.27 1.88 4.30
C TYR A 130 2.69 0.94 5.34
N VAL A 131 1.43 0.56 5.19
CA VAL A 131 0.73 -0.36 6.09
C VAL A 131 0.39 -1.63 5.33
N GLY A 132 0.80 -2.78 5.86
CA GLY A 132 0.51 -4.08 5.24
C GLY A 132 0.52 -5.21 6.27
N ASP A 133 0.14 -6.40 5.87
CA ASP A 133 0.03 -7.61 6.71
C ASP A 133 1.08 -8.67 6.33
N HIS A 134 1.68 -8.58 5.13
CA HIS A 134 2.66 -9.54 4.66
C HIS A 134 4.10 -9.03 4.81
N ILE A 135 4.84 -9.52 5.81
CA ILE A 135 6.24 -9.10 6.08
C ILE A 135 7.12 -9.05 4.82
N TYR A 136 7.04 -10.06 3.95
CA TYR A 136 7.90 -10.13 2.76
C TYR A 136 7.38 -9.32 1.57
N GLY A 137 6.08 -9.44 1.25
CA GLY A 137 5.47 -8.77 0.11
C GLY A 137 5.38 -7.25 0.29
N ASP A 138 5.07 -6.84 1.52
CA ASP A 138 4.68 -5.48 1.86
C ASP A 138 5.82 -4.73 2.52
N ILE A 139 6.27 -5.25 3.67
CA ILE A 139 7.16 -4.52 4.57
C ILE A 139 8.59 -4.52 4.02
N LEU A 140 9.12 -5.69 3.66
CA LEU A 140 10.50 -5.84 3.22
C LEU A 140 10.74 -5.18 1.86
N ARG A 141 9.81 -5.34 0.90
CA ARG A 141 9.86 -4.67 -0.40
C ARG A 141 9.83 -3.15 -0.23
N SER A 142 8.88 -2.63 0.55
CA SER A 142 8.76 -1.18 0.78
C SER A 142 9.96 -0.58 1.50
N LYS A 143 10.50 -1.26 2.52
CA LYS A 143 11.66 -0.78 3.28
C LYS A 143 12.96 -0.80 2.46
N LYS A 144 13.24 -1.90 1.75
CA LYS A 144 14.52 -2.06 1.02
C LYS A 144 14.56 -1.30 -0.30
N VAL A 145 13.45 -1.26 -1.03
CA VAL A 145 13.41 -0.68 -2.38
C VAL A 145 13.03 0.79 -2.35
N LEU A 146 12.07 1.16 -1.49
CA LEU A 146 11.47 2.50 -1.50
C LEU A 146 11.88 3.35 -0.29
N GLY A 147 12.57 2.78 0.71
CA GLY A 147 12.98 3.50 1.91
C GLY A 147 11.81 3.98 2.77
N TRP A 148 10.62 3.39 2.61
CA TRP A 148 9.41 3.80 3.31
C TRP A 148 9.44 3.38 4.77
N ARG A 149 8.78 4.18 5.63
CA ARG A 149 8.43 3.73 6.98
C ARG A 149 7.35 2.67 6.83
N THR A 150 7.34 1.68 7.72
CA THR A 150 6.44 0.54 7.58
C THR A 150 5.69 0.27 8.89
N MET A 151 4.40 -0.05 8.77
CA MET A 151 3.58 -0.57 9.86
C MET A 151 3.04 -1.95 9.46
N LEU A 152 3.22 -2.94 10.33
CA LEU A 152 2.72 -4.30 10.11
C LEU A 152 1.41 -4.51 10.88
N VAL A 153 0.40 -5.04 10.19
CA VAL A 153 -0.83 -5.53 10.82
C VAL A 153 -0.65 -7.00 11.15
N VAL A 154 -0.84 -7.37 12.42
CA VAL A 154 -0.72 -8.74 12.95
C VAL A 154 -2.01 -9.11 13.68
N PRO A 155 -3.05 -9.58 12.98
CA PRO A 155 -4.37 -9.82 13.57
C PRO A 155 -4.35 -10.76 14.78
N GLU A 156 -3.45 -11.74 14.79
CA GLU A 156 -3.28 -12.72 15.87
C GLU A 156 -2.88 -12.08 17.21
N LEU A 157 -2.30 -10.88 17.17
CA LEU A 157 -1.86 -10.14 18.35
C LEU A 157 -3.02 -9.85 19.31
N GLU A 158 -4.23 -9.64 18.80
CA GLU A 158 -5.42 -9.38 19.62
C GLU A 158 -5.65 -10.52 20.62
N ARG A 159 -5.67 -11.76 20.11
CA ARG A 159 -5.84 -12.96 20.92
C ARG A 159 -4.64 -13.22 21.82
N GLU A 160 -3.42 -12.99 21.31
CA GLU A 160 -2.20 -13.20 22.10
C GLU A 160 -2.15 -12.28 23.32
N VAL A 161 -2.48 -10.99 23.15
CA VAL A 161 -2.57 -10.01 24.24
C VAL A 161 -3.66 -10.40 25.24
N GLU A 162 -4.86 -10.77 24.78
CA GLU A 162 -5.95 -11.22 25.65
C GLU A 162 -5.52 -12.39 26.55
N LEU A 163 -4.85 -13.39 25.98
CA LEU A 163 -4.35 -14.56 26.72
C LEU A 163 -3.26 -14.20 27.73
N LEU A 164 -2.39 -13.23 27.42
CA LEU A 164 -1.35 -12.74 28.33
C LEU A 164 -1.96 -12.04 29.56
N TRP A 165 -3.02 -11.24 29.37
CA TRP A 165 -3.73 -10.57 30.47
C TRP A 165 -4.46 -11.53 31.41
N GLN A 166 -4.99 -12.64 30.89
CA GLN A 166 -5.74 -13.65 31.66
C GLN A 166 -4.85 -14.59 32.52
N LEU A 167 -3.70 -14.10 33.03
CA LEU A 167 -2.83 -14.69 34.07
C LEU A 167 -1.75 -15.71 33.66
N ARG A 168 -0.98 -15.44 32.60
CA ARG A 168 0.26 -16.21 32.27
C ARG A 168 0.08 -17.73 32.12
N ASP A 169 -1.15 -18.24 31.96
CA ASP A 169 -1.37 -19.67 31.77
C ASP A 169 -1.05 -20.04 30.31
N THR A 170 0.20 -20.46 30.11
CA THR A 170 0.73 -20.86 28.80
C THR A 170 -0.07 -21.99 28.14
N ARG A 171 -0.90 -22.73 28.90
CA ARG A 171 -1.75 -23.83 28.41
C ARG A 171 -2.90 -23.38 27.51
N ARG A 172 -3.22 -22.08 27.50
CA ARG A 172 -4.30 -21.52 26.65
C ARG A 172 -3.83 -21.03 25.29
N PHE A 173 -2.52 -20.95 25.07
CA PHE A 173 -1.95 -20.76 23.73
C PHE A 173 -2.14 -22.01 22.87
N HIS A 174 -1.72 -21.95 21.60
CA HIS A 174 -1.84 -23.08 20.70
C HIS A 174 -1.18 -24.32 21.31
N LYS A 175 -1.92 -25.44 21.42
CA LYS A 175 -1.49 -26.63 22.18
C LYS A 175 -0.12 -27.17 21.77
N VAL A 176 0.18 -27.15 20.47
CA VAL A 176 1.45 -27.66 19.91
C VAL A 176 2.51 -26.57 19.80
N TRP A 177 2.17 -25.43 19.18
CA TRP A 177 3.12 -24.39 18.79
C TRP A 177 3.30 -23.24 19.79
N GLY A 178 2.45 -23.12 20.81
CA GLY A 178 2.56 -22.08 21.83
C GLY A 178 2.22 -20.68 21.31
N GLN A 179 3.04 -19.70 21.70
CA GLN A 179 2.89 -18.27 21.42
C GLN A 179 3.39 -17.92 20.01
N LEU A 180 2.80 -16.90 19.39
CA LEU A 180 3.25 -16.42 18.08
C LEU A 180 4.57 -15.64 18.22
N MET A 181 4.67 -14.77 19.22
CA MET A 181 5.82 -13.89 19.40
C MET A 181 6.98 -14.53 20.18
N LYS A 182 6.77 -15.69 20.81
CA LYS A 182 7.77 -16.33 21.70
C LYS A 182 7.97 -17.81 21.41
N THR A 183 9.22 -18.25 21.52
CA THR A 183 9.61 -19.66 21.54
C THR A 183 10.36 -19.92 22.85
N GLY A 184 9.64 -20.42 23.86
CA GLY A 184 10.16 -20.48 25.23
C GLY A 184 10.44 -19.09 25.78
N TYR A 185 11.69 -18.83 26.19
CA TYR A 185 12.14 -17.53 26.71
C TYR A 185 12.67 -16.57 25.63
N GLN A 186 12.76 -17.02 24.38
CA GLN A 186 13.31 -16.24 23.27
C GLN A 186 12.20 -15.73 22.34
N ASN A 187 12.52 -14.68 21.57
CA ASN A 187 11.65 -14.24 20.48
C ASN A 187 11.54 -15.34 19.43
N SER A 188 10.32 -15.53 18.90
CA SER A 188 10.15 -16.44 17.77
C SER A 188 10.81 -15.87 16.51
N ARG A 189 10.99 -16.69 15.48
CA ARG A 189 11.45 -16.21 14.17
C ARG A 189 10.55 -15.10 13.62
N PHE A 190 9.23 -15.20 13.84
CA PHE A 190 8.27 -14.19 13.43
C PHE A 190 8.50 -12.88 14.18
N ALA A 191 8.62 -12.91 15.52
CA ALA A 191 8.89 -11.72 16.32
C ALA A 191 10.17 -11.00 15.88
N HIS A 192 11.26 -11.74 15.61
CA HIS A 192 12.48 -11.15 15.07
C HIS A 192 12.29 -10.48 13.70
N GLN A 193 11.41 -11.01 12.85
CA GLN A 193 11.07 -10.37 11.58
C GLN A 193 10.28 -9.08 11.80
N VAL A 194 9.29 -9.08 12.71
CA VAL A 194 8.51 -7.89 13.07
C VAL A 194 9.44 -6.78 13.57
N GLU A 195 10.27 -7.09 14.56
CA GLU A 195 11.25 -6.19 15.19
C GLU A 195 12.23 -5.59 14.16
N ARG A 196 12.73 -6.40 13.23
CA ARG A 196 13.71 -5.95 12.23
C ARG A 196 13.10 -5.10 11.11
N PHE A 197 11.89 -5.45 10.67
CA PHE A 197 11.35 -4.93 9.41
C PHE A 197 10.24 -3.89 9.61
N ALA A 198 9.40 -4.00 10.63
CA ALA A 198 8.31 -3.08 10.87
C ALA A 198 8.75 -1.94 11.81
N CYS A 199 8.47 -0.68 11.45
CA CYS A 199 8.68 0.44 12.37
C CYS A 199 7.61 0.50 13.46
N LEU A 200 6.39 0.07 13.12
CA LEU A 200 5.25 -0.06 14.01
C LEU A 200 4.55 -1.38 13.72
N TYR A 201 3.82 -1.94 14.69
CA TYR A 201 2.92 -3.04 14.42
C TYR A 201 1.69 -2.96 15.33
N THR A 202 0.56 -3.50 14.88
CA THR A 202 -0.70 -3.48 15.62
C THR A 202 -1.62 -4.60 15.17
N SER A 203 -2.66 -4.94 15.94
CA SER A 203 -3.62 -5.98 15.56
C SER A 203 -4.53 -5.55 14.41
N GLN A 204 -4.90 -4.27 14.36
CA GLN A 204 -5.85 -3.71 13.39
C GLN A 204 -5.44 -2.30 12.97
N VAL A 205 -5.67 -1.95 11.69
CA VAL A 205 -5.35 -0.60 11.16
C VAL A 205 -6.12 0.49 11.92
N SER A 206 -7.36 0.21 12.31
CA SER A 206 -8.21 1.13 13.07
C SER A 206 -7.58 1.58 14.39
N ASN A 207 -6.67 0.80 14.98
CA ASN A 207 -6.01 1.18 16.23
C ASN A 207 -5.20 2.49 16.10
N ILE A 208 -4.80 2.88 14.88
CA ILE A 208 -4.10 4.16 14.67
C ILE A 208 -4.99 5.37 14.93
N SER A 209 -6.31 5.24 14.75
CA SER A 209 -7.27 6.32 14.97
C SER A 209 -7.48 6.64 16.45
N LEU A 210 -7.04 5.73 17.35
CA LEU A 210 -7.04 5.94 18.80
C LEU A 210 -5.95 6.92 19.24
N TYR A 211 -5.03 7.30 18.35
CA TYR A 211 -3.92 8.19 18.65
C TYR A 211 -4.00 9.46 17.80
N SER A 212 -3.41 10.55 18.32
CA SER A 212 -3.27 11.79 17.56
C SER A 212 -2.47 11.56 16.27
N PRO A 213 -2.88 12.14 15.12
CA PRO A 213 -2.07 12.16 13.90
C PRO A 213 -0.67 12.74 14.09
N ASP A 214 -0.50 13.63 15.09
CA ASP A 214 0.78 14.27 15.42
C ASP A 214 1.61 13.46 16.45
N LYS A 215 1.16 12.25 16.82
CA LYS A 215 1.85 11.43 17.81
C LYS A 215 3.23 11.01 17.31
N TYR A 216 4.25 11.35 18.10
CA TYR A 216 5.61 10.86 17.89
C TYR A 216 5.83 9.50 18.58
N TYR A 217 6.06 8.46 17.79
CA TYR A 217 6.34 7.11 18.31
C TYR A 217 7.82 6.96 18.66
N ARG A 218 8.12 6.55 19.89
CA ARG A 218 9.48 6.25 20.39
C ARG A 218 9.57 4.78 20.79
N PRO A 219 10.64 4.07 20.40
CA PRO A 219 10.90 2.73 20.94
C PRO A 219 11.28 2.84 22.43
N SER A 220 11.11 1.74 23.16
CA SER A 220 11.76 1.57 24.46
C SER A 220 13.28 1.46 24.28
N GLU A 221 14.02 1.73 25.34
CA GLU A 221 15.47 1.51 25.37
C GLU A 221 15.78 0.01 25.25
N ASP A 222 16.76 -0.33 24.42
CA ASP A 222 17.26 -1.70 24.30
C ASP A 222 18.22 -1.98 25.45
N PHE A 223 18.01 -3.09 26.16
CA PHE A 223 18.88 -3.49 27.27
C PHE A 223 19.78 -4.67 26.88
N MET A 224 21.08 -4.50 27.12
CA MET A 224 22.09 -5.53 27.00
C MET A 224 22.19 -6.37 28.27
N PRO A 225 22.66 -7.64 28.18
CA PRO A 225 22.71 -8.53 29.34
C PRO A 225 23.45 -8.00 30.58
N HIS A 226 24.45 -7.14 30.41
CA HIS A 226 25.23 -6.57 31.51
C HIS A 226 24.59 -5.33 32.16
N GLU A 227 23.50 -4.81 31.59
CA GLU A 227 22.79 -3.62 32.09
C GLU A 227 21.68 -3.99 33.08
N PHE A 228 21.22 -5.26 33.06
CA PHE A 228 20.21 -5.77 33.99
C PHE A 228 20.73 -5.68 35.44
N GLY A 229 20.08 -4.83 36.25
CA GLY A 229 20.38 -4.64 37.67
C GLY A 229 21.28 -3.44 38.00
N ILE A 230 21.79 -2.73 37.00
CA ILE A 230 22.59 -1.49 37.19
C ILE A 230 21.73 -0.25 36.91
N LEU A 231 20.90 -0.29 35.86
CA LEU A 231 19.98 0.77 35.51
C LEU A 231 18.60 0.54 36.18
N PRO A 232 17.95 1.57 36.75
CA PRO A 232 16.59 1.45 37.26
C PRO A 232 15.62 1.17 36.10
N LEU A 233 14.80 0.12 36.25
CA LEU A 233 13.71 -0.27 35.34
C LEU A 233 12.57 0.74 35.34
#